data_AF-A0A4U5PIQ1-F1
#
_entry.id   AF-A0A4U5PIQ1-F1
#
_cell.length_a   1.000
_cell.length_b   1.000
_cell.length_c   1.000
_cell.angle_alpha   90.00
_cell.angle_beta   90.00
_cell.angle_gamma   90.00
#
_symmetry.space_group_name_H-M   'P 1'
#
loop_
_entity.id
_entity.type
_entity.pdbx_description
1 polymer ?
#
loop_
_entity_poly.entity_id
_entity_poly.type
_entity_poly.pdbx_seq_one_letter_code
_entity_poly.pdbx_strand_id
1 'polypeptide(L)'
;MDSVVHALVDSVAHLLLSNSASLLASLDCSLWSSVGEIHQKKRVDQSLYIFVCDNQTHSCVDLELFPNYLKHAGAYDRITTIDIQLCSGSAHHEHLKSDFPILKKFLSYKLVLDEIIVIQGQADNLPYFIYELVTVPAKTIRFSQLVTENMRFFDWHFKNNYMLKNVSVKKLGSVLPLAELWKKCSKAQNLVVQFGRTVHKEEDYIDQLRSAGFVFSDMRPFADLKHPLDEEKVLTLDLNRELF
;
A
#
# COMPACT_ATOMS: atom_id res chain seq x y z
N MET A 1 4.23 37.54 7.92
CA MET A 1 3.07 36.66 8.22
C MET A 1 2.89 35.58 7.15
N ASP A 2 3.35 35.79 5.92
CA ASP A 2 3.16 34.84 4.80
C ASP A 2 3.91 33.51 4.91
N SER A 3 4.97 33.44 5.73
CA SER A 3 5.74 32.20 5.92
C SER A 3 4.93 31.08 6.58
N VAL A 4 3.99 31.41 7.46
CA VAL A 4 3.13 30.42 8.12
C VAL A 4 2.10 29.85 7.14
N VAL A 5 1.49 30.73 6.33
CA VAL A 5 0.51 30.31 5.31
C VAL A 5 1.20 29.48 4.24
N HIS A 6 2.39 29.89 3.79
CA HIS A 6 3.19 29.11 2.84
C HIS A 6 3.61 27.75 3.41
N ALA A 7 4.08 27.68 4.67
CA ALA A 7 4.45 26.42 5.30
C ALA A 7 3.25 25.47 5.46
N LEU A 8 2.06 26.01 5.75
CA LEU A 8 0.83 25.24 5.80
C LEU A 8 0.48 24.66 4.42
N VAL A 9 0.46 25.50 3.38
CA VAL A 9 0.14 25.08 2.01
C VAL A 9 1.15 24.06 1.49
N ASP A 10 2.43 24.27 1.76
CA ASP A 10 3.50 23.32 1.43
C ASP A 10 3.35 22.00 2.19
N SER A 11 2.97 22.03 3.47
CA SER A 11 2.69 20.82 4.25
C SER A 11 1.48 20.06 3.70
N VAL A 12 0.42 20.77 3.28
CA VAL A 12 -0.74 20.15 2.63
C VAL A 12 -0.34 19.48 1.31
N ALA A 13 0.47 20.14 0.48
CA ALA A 13 1.00 19.56 -0.74
C ALA A 13 1.86 18.31 -0.47
N HIS A 14 2.65 18.32 0.62
CA HIS A 14 3.38 17.16 1.16
C HIS A 14 2.50 16.06 1.78
N LEU A 15 1.18 16.19 1.80
CA LEU A 15 0.26 15.10 2.18
C LEU A 15 -0.41 14.48 0.96
N LEU A 16 -0.63 15.26 -0.10
CA LEU A 16 -1.26 14.81 -1.34
C LEU A 16 -0.38 13.83 -2.14
N LEU A 17 -0.95 13.04 -3.04
CA LEU A 17 -0.18 12.27 -4.02
C LEU A 17 0.56 13.20 -4.99
N SER A 18 1.67 12.77 -5.62
CA SER A 18 2.39 13.61 -6.59
C SER A 18 1.47 14.10 -7.71
N ASN A 19 0.63 13.21 -8.26
CA ASN A 19 -0.37 13.57 -9.29
C ASN A 19 -1.48 14.51 -8.82
N SER A 20 -1.71 14.62 -7.50
CA SER A 20 -2.73 15.50 -6.93
C SER A 20 -2.12 16.83 -6.51
N ALA A 21 -0.91 16.80 -5.95
CA ALA A 21 -0.11 17.98 -5.66
C ALA A 21 0.23 18.74 -6.95
N SER A 22 0.44 18.03 -8.06
CA SER A 22 0.68 18.66 -9.35
C SER A 22 -0.51 19.48 -9.85
N LEU A 23 -1.75 19.09 -9.54
CA LEU A 23 -2.95 19.85 -9.91
C LEU A 23 -3.06 21.19 -9.16
N LEU A 24 -2.32 21.38 -8.06
CA LEU A 24 -2.29 22.66 -7.37
C LEU A 24 -1.71 23.77 -8.25
N ALA A 25 -0.80 23.42 -9.17
CA ALA A 25 -0.19 24.36 -10.12
C ALA A 25 -1.23 25.04 -11.04
N SER A 26 -2.36 24.39 -11.31
CA SER A 26 -3.41 24.91 -12.19
C SER A 26 -4.49 25.71 -11.47
N LEU A 27 -4.37 25.95 -10.15
CA LEU A 27 -5.35 26.73 -9.41
C LEU A 27 -5.15 28.24 -9.65
N ASP A 28 -6.25 28.98 -9.77
CA ASP A 28 -6.28 30.46 -9.89
C ASP A 28 -5.96 31.15 -8.53
N CYS A 29 -4.96 30.65 -7.81
CA CYS A 29 -4.47 31.23 -6.57
C CYS A 29 -2.94 31.12 -6.54
N SER A 30 -2.25 32.28 -6.54
CA SER A 30 -0.79 32.38 -6.68
C SER A 30 0.00 31.56 -5.66
N LEU A 31 -0.52 31.41 -4.43
CA LEU A 31 0.14 30.63 -3.39
C LEU A 31 0.07 29.13 -3.67
N TRP A 32 -1.12 28.62 -4.01
CA TRP A 32 -1.32 27.20 -4.32
C TRP A 32 -0.66 26.82 -5.65
N SER A 33 -0.74 27.70 -6.65
CA SER A 33 -0.09 27.46 -7.94
C SER A 33 1.43 27.40 -7.81
N SER A 34 2.03 28.36 -7.10
CA SER A 34 3.48 28.37 -6.88
C SER A 34 3.96 27.15 -6.09
N VAL A 35 3.27 26.74 -5.02
CA VAL A 35 3.60 25.51 -4.28
C VAL A 35 3.41 24.28 -5.16
N GLY A 36 2.33 24.22 -5.94
CA GLY A 36 2.08 23.15 -6.90
C GLY A 36 3.19 22.99 -7.92
N GLU A 37 3.66 24.08 -8.53
CA GLU A 37 4.78 24.09 -9.48
C GLU A 37 6.10 23.62 -8.82
N ILE A 38 6.35 24.01 -7.57
CA ILE A 38 7.53 23.56 -6.83
C ILE A 38 7.46 22.05 -6.60
N HIS A 39 6.31 21.53 -6.17
CA HIS A 39 6.10 20.09 -5.98
C HIS A 39 6.20 19.33 -7.31
N GLN A 40 5.61 19.83 -8.40
CA GLN A 40 5.78 19.24 -9.74
C GLN A 40 7.26 19.12 -10.12
N LYS A 41 8.06 20.14 -9.78
CA LYS A 41 9.47 20.22 -10.21
C LYS A 41 10.42 19.44 -9.33
N LYS A 42 10.17 19.37 -8.02
CA LYS A 42 11.16 18.91 -7.03
C LYS A 42 10.77 17.64 -6.29
N ARG A 43 9.50 17.23 -6.34
CA ARG A 43 9.02 16.11 -5.55
C ARG A 43 9.48 14.78 -6.12
N VAL A 44 9.95 13.92 -5.23
CA VAL A 44 10.34 12.55 -5.56
C VAL A 44 9.66 11.61 -4.57
N ASP A 45 8.74 10.80 -5.09
CA ASP A 45 8.11 9.72 -4.33
C ASP A 45 9.03 8.48 -4.41
N GLN A 46 9.32 7.89 -3.26
CA GLN A 46 10.34 6.87 -3.05
C GLN A 46 9.72 5.57 -2.50
N SER A 47 10.39 4.46 -2.80
CA SER A 47 10.09 3.15 -2.25
C SER A 47 11.12 2.76 -1.19
N LEU A 48 10.65 2.35 -0.01
CA LEU A 48 11.46 1.68 1.00
C LEU A 48 11.39 0.17 0.77
N TYR A 49 12.51 -0.43 0.38
CA TYR A 49 12.65 -1.88 0.28
C TYR A 49 13.11 -2.44 1.62
N ILE A 50 12.43 -3.48 2.09
CA ILE A 50 12.74 -4.21 3.31
C ILE A 50 12.91 -5.68 2.92
N PHE A 51 14.14 -6.16 3.01
CA PHE A 51 14.47 -7.56 2.83
C PHE A 51 14.44 -8.25 4.19
N VAL A 52 13.76 -9.38 4.25
CA VAL A 52 13.69 -10.19 5.46
C VAL A 52 14.27 -11.56 5.20
N CYS A 53 15.42 -11.83 5.81
CA CYS A 53 16.21 -13.05 5.66
C CYS A 53 16.54 -13.59 7.06
N ASP A 54 16.27 -14.86 7.34
CA ASP A 54 16.68 -15.52 8.60
C ASP A 54 16.31 -14.73 9.87
N ASN A 55 15.10 -14.14 9.89
CA ASN A 55 14.59 -13.25 10.95
C ASN A 55 15.37 -11.93 11.15
N GLN A 56 16.22 -11.56 10.21
CA GLN A 56 16.87 -10.26 10.14
C GLN A 56 16.21 -9.38 9.09
N THR A 57 16.24 -8.07 9.32
CA THR A 57 15.72 -7.10 8.36
C THR A 57 16.86 -6.25 7.84
N HIS A 58 16.92 -6.08 6.53
CA HIS A 58 17.79 -5.12 5.88
C HIS A 58 16.92 -4.19 5.06
N SER A 59 17.26 -2.91 5.07
CA SER A 59 16.47 -1.93 4.34
C SER A 59 17.32 -1.00 3.50
N CYS A 60 16.78 -0.65 2.34
CA CYS A 60 17.28 0.43 1.53
C CYS A 60 16.11 1.24 1.00
N VAL A 61 16.30 2.54 0.89
CA VAL A 61 15.43 3.38 0.06
C VAL A 61 16.00 3.31 -1.34
N ASP A 62 15.13 3.20 -2.36
CA ASP A 62 15.54 3.23 -3.76
C ASP A 62 16.45 4.44 -4.03
N LEU A 63 17.77 4.21 -4.02
CA LEU A 63 18.77 5.16 -4.46
C LEU A 63 19.57 4.59 -5.65
N GLU A 64 19.25 3.36 -6.08
CA GLU A 64 20.12 2.51 -6.91
C GLU A 64 19.85 2.54 -8.41
N LEU A 65 19.00 3.44 -8.92
CA LEU A 65 19.10 3.81 -10.35
C LEU A 65 19.93 5.08 -10.62
N PHE A 66 20.33 5.86 -9.61
CA PHE A 66 21.10 7.09 -9.84
C PHE A 66 22.09 7.44 -8.71
N PRO A 67 23.40 7.10 -8.85
CA PRO A 67 24.45 7.45 -7.88
C PRO A 67 24.69 8.97 -7.68
N ASN A 68 23.94 9.84 -8.37
CA ASN A 68 24.00 11.29 -8.21
C ASN A 68 23.03 11.86 -7.15
N TYR A 69 22.16 11.04 -6.54
CA TYR A 69 21.12 11.56 -5.63
C TYR A 69 21.60 11.95 -4.22
N LEU A 70 22.77 11.49 -3.78
CA LEU A 70 23.34 11.91 -2.50
C LEU A 70 23.69 13.41 -2.41
N LYS A 71 23.57 14.16 -3.52
CA LYS A 71 23.71 15.63 -3.52
C LYS A 71 22.42 16.38 -3.22
N HIS A 72 21.26 15.71 -3.21
CA HIS A 72 19.95 16.35 -3.05
C HIS A 72 19.00 15.51 -2.20
N ALA A 73 19.34 15.22 -0.94
CA ALA A 73 18.31 14.90 0.06
C ALA A 73 17.41 16.14 0.20
N GLY A 74 16.36 16.19 -0.58
CA GLY A 74 15.51 17.36 -0.74
C GLY A 74 14.43 17.37 0.32
N ALA A 75 13.99 18.57 0.72
CA ALA A 75 12.80 18.72 1.57
C ALA A 75 11.51 18.09 0.98
N TYR A 76 11.56 17.58 -0.26
CA TYR A 76 10.45 17.07 -1.06
C TYR A 76 10.52 15.56 -1.35
N ASP A 77 11.48 14.84 -0.76
CA ASP A 77 11.56 13.38 -0.84
C ASP A 77 10.52 12.74 0.11
N ARG A 78 9.73 11.78 -0.39
CA ARG A 78 8.68 11.11 0.39
C ARG A 78 8.70 9.62 0.18
N ILE A 79 8.67 8.84 1.25
CA ILE A 79 8.40 7.40 1.16
C ILE A 79 6.89 7.20 1.06
N THR A 80 6.43 6.77 -0.12
CA THR A 80 5.01 6.49 -0.39
C THR A 80 4.73 5.00 -0.47
N THR A 81 5.78 4.20 -0.70
CA THR A 81 5.66 2.75 -0.91
C THR A 81 6.62 2.02 0.02
N ILE A 82 6.15 0.92 0.59
CA ILE A 82 7.01 -0.07 1.26
C ILE A 82 6.91 -1.37 0.49
N ASP A 83 8.04 -1.91 0.07
CA ASP A 83 8.14 -3.23 -0.56
C ASP A 83 8.91 -4.17 0.37
N ILE A 84 8.24 -5.25 0.78
CA ILE A 84 8.77 -6.23 1.72
C ILE A 84 8.98 -7.53 0.98
N GLN A 85 10.24 -7.94 0.90
CA GLN A 85 10.64 -9.18 0.26
C GLN A 85 11.10 -10.18 1.31
N LEU A 86 10.38 -11.30 1.42
CA LEU A 86 10.83 -12.41 2.26
C LEU A 86 11.74 -13.32 1.46
N CYS A 87 13.00 -13.39 1.83
CA CYS A 87 13.99 -14.20 1.15
C CYS A 87 14.41 -15.36 2.08
N SER A 88 14.59 -16.54 1.49
CA SER A 88 15.21 -17.68 2.16
C SER A 88 16.72 -17.60 1.97
N GLY A 89 17.49 -17.67 3.07
CA GLY A 89 18.93 -17.96 3.12
C GLY A 89 19.76 -17.41 1.96
N SER A 90 20.45 -16.29 2.17
CA SER A 90 21.53 -15.87 1.28
C SER A 90 22.86 -15.88 2.04
N ALA A 91 23.86 -16.56 1.49
CA ALA A 91 25.25 -16.52 1.94
C ALA A 91 25.86 -15.10 1.90
N HIS A 92 25.14 -14.11 1.36
CA HIS A 92 25.61 -12.73 1.20
C HIS A 92 25.21 -11.79 2.35
N HIS A 93 24.44 -12.25 3.33
CA HIS A 93 23.94 -11.39 4.42
C HIS A 93 24.43 -11.78 5.82
N GLU A 94 25.31 -12.78 5.97
CA GLU A 94 25.83 -13.25 7.26
C GLU A 94 26.58 -12.19 8.09
N HIS A 95 26.88 -11.02 7.52
CA HIS A 95 27.61 -9.93 8.17
C HIS A 95 26.82 -8.62 8.35
N LEU A 96 25.57 -8.56 7.88
CA LEU A 96 24.77 -7.35 8.02
C LEU A 96 24.04 -7.33 9.37
N LYS A 97 24.09 -6.19 10.07
CA LYS A 97 23.27 -6.00 11.27
C LYS A 97 21.82 -5.77 10.87
N SER A 98 20.90 -6.27 11.68
CA SER A 98 19.47 -6.05 11.46
C SER A 98 19.10 -4.58 11.68
N ASP A 99 18.43 -3.98 10.69
CA ASP A 99 17.91 -2.61 10.72
C ASP A 99 16.59 -2.49 11.50
N PHE A 100 16.09 -3.58 12.09
CA PHE A 100 14.76 -3.65 12.68
C PHE A 100 14.46 -2.53 13.69
N PRO A 101 15.36 -2.19 14.64
CA PRO A 101 15.09 -1.10 15.59
C PRO A 101 14.96 0.26 14.90
N ILE A 102 15.72 0.49 13.83
CA ILE A 102 15.71 1.73 13.06
C ILE A 102 14.42 1.82 12.25
N LEU A 103 14.06 0.75 11.54
CA LEU A 103 12.82 0.65 10.78
C LEU A 103 11.59 0.85 11.68
N LYS A 104 11.54 0.18 12.83
CA LYS A 104 10.44 0.34 13.79
C LYS A 104 10.29 1.79 14.24
N LYS A 105 11.40 2.46 14.55
CA LYS A 105 11.38 3.88 14.90
C LYS A 105 10.94 4.75 13.72
N PHE A 106 11.45 4.48 12.52
CA PHE A 106 11.12 5.21 11.30
C PHE A 106 9.62 5.10 10.96
N LEU A 107 9.07 3.89 10.96
CA LEU A 107 7.67 3.63 10.64
C LEU A 107 6.70 4.13 11.72
N SER A 108 7.18 4.39 12.94
CA SER A 108 6.39 5.04 13.99
C SER A 108 6.06 6.51 13.69
N TYR A 109 6.77 7.16 12.75
CA TYR A 109 6.51 8.54 12.33
C TYR A 109 5.29 8.64 11.41
N LYS A 110 4.11 8.17 11.87
CA LYS A 110 2.78 8.32 11.23
C LYS A 110 2.82 8.49 9.70
N LEU A 111 3.53 7.58 9.01
CA LEU A 111 3.70 7.66 7.58
C LEU A 111 2.35 7.40 6.92
N VAL A 112 2.04 8.17 5.89
CA VAL A 112 0.86 7.94 5.05
C VAL A 112 1.36 7.29 3.78
N LEU A 113 1.15 5.98 3.68
CA LEU A 113 1.61 5.19 2.55
C LEU A 113 0.49 5.08 1.50
N ASP A 114 0.89 5.09 0.24
CA ASP A 114 0.01 4.75 -0.85
C ASP A 114 -0.07 3.26 -1.02
N GLU A 115 1.04 2.56 -0.83
CA GLU A 115 1.12 1.13 -1.09
C GLU A 115 2.05 0.41 -0.12
N ILE A 116 1.58 -0.74 0.37
CA ILE A 116 2.43 -1.75 1.00
C ILE A 116 2.40 -2.97 0.08
N ILE A 117 3.57 -3.41 -0.33
CA ILE A 117 3.78 -4.59 -1.15
C ILE A 117 4.48 -5.63 -0.27
N VAL A 118 3.93 -6.83 -0.18
CA VAL A 118 4.55 -7.95 0.51
C VAL A 118 4.69 -9.10 -0.49
N ILE A 119 5.93 -9.31 -0.94
CA ILE A 119 6.33 -10.36 -1.86
C ILE A 119 7.05 -11.44 -1.06
N GLN A 120 6.56 -12.66 -1.20
CA GLN A 120 7.16 -13.84 -0.60
C GLN A 120 8.03 -14.54 -1.64
N GLY A 121 9.28 -14.82 -1.27
CA GLY A 121 10.11 -15.85 -1.86
C GLY A 121 9.69 -17.23 -1.37
N GLN A 122 10.63 -18.04 -0.86
CA GLN A 122 10.37 -19.43 -0.43
C GLN A 122 9.96 -19.60 1.04
N ALA A 123 9.77 -18.52 1.81
CA ALA A 123 9.52 -18.60 3.25
C ALA A 123 8.03 -18.79 3.55
N ASP A 124 7.60 -19.93 4.10
CA ASP A 124 6.18 -20.31 4.26
C ASP A 124 5.28 -19.40 5.13
N ASN A 125 5.82 -18.50 5.97
CA ASN A 125 5.04 -17.61 6.83
C ASN A 125 5.70 -16.23 6.99
N LEU A 126 4.93 -15.17 7.27
CA LEU A 126 5.50 -13.90 7.74
C LEU A 126 6.12 -14.07 9.14
N PRO A 127 7.40 -13.70 9.33
CA PRO A 127 7.95 -13.52 10.66
C PRO A 127 7.10 -12.57 11.51
N TYR A 128 6.88 -12.93 12.77
CA TYR A 128 6.01 -12.18 13.69
C TYR A 128 6.36 -10.69 13.77
N PHE A 129 7.66 -10.37 13.78
CA PHE A 129 8.11 -8.98 13.90
C PHE A 129 7.76 -8.14 12.67
N ILE A 130 7.51 -8.73 11.49
CA ILE A 130 7.09 -7.97 10.31
C ILE A 130 5.75 -7.31 10.59
N TYR A 131 4.83 -7.96 11.32
CA TYR A 131 3.57 -7.33 11.75
C TYR A 131 3.81 -6.00 12.47
N GLU A 132 4.89 -5.87 13.24
CA GLU A 132 5.24 -4.61 13.91
C GLU A 132 5.75 -3.54 12.94
N LEU A 133 6.33 -3.94 11.80
CA LEU A 133 6.76 -3.02 10.76
C LEU A 133 5.59 -2.59 9.87
N VAL A 134 4.66 -3.50 9.57
CA VAL A 134 3.60 -3.25 8.58
C VAL A 134 2.29 -2.73 9.17
N THR A 135 2.24 -2.46 10.47
CA THR A 135 1.09 -1.80 11.13
C THR A 135 1.11 -0.29 10.89
N VAL A 136 1.15 0.09 9.62
CA VAL A 136 1.16 1.48 9.12
C VAL A 136 -0.02 1.67 8.16
N PRO A 137 -0.80 2.76 8.26
CA PRO A 137 -1.90 3.00 7.33
C PRO A 137 -1.43 3.13 5.87
N ALA A 138 -2.10 2.41 4.96
CA ALA A 138 -1.82 2.42 3.53
C ALA A 138 -3.12 2.38 2.69
N LYS A 139 -3.11 2.99 1.50
CA LYS A 139 -4.29 2.96 0.61
C LYS A 139 -4.46 1.62 -0.11
N THR A 140 -3.35 1.00 -0.48
CA THR A 140 -3.31 -0.27 -1.20
C THR A 140 -2.39 -1.25 -0.48
N ILE A 141 -2.82 -2.51 -0.38
CA ILE A 141 -1.99 -3.61 0.11
C ILE A 141 -1.91 -4.66 -0.98
N ARG A 142 -0.70 -4.98 -1.45
CA ARG A 142 -0.45 -6.13 -2.33
C ARG A 142 0.21 -7.24 -1.53
N PHE A 143 -0.33 -8.44 -1.63
CA PHE A 143 0.05 -9.54 -0.76
C PHE A 143 0.13 -10.84 -1.55
N SER A 144 1.33 -11.41 -1.68
CA SER A 144 1.50 -12.64 -2.46
C SER A 144 1.20 -13.94 -1.68
N GLN A 145 1.08 -13.88 -0.34
CA GLN A 145 0.90 -15.08 0.50
C GLN A 145 -0.58 -15.46 0.68
N LEU A 146 -0.81 -16.59 1.36
CA LEU A 146 -2.13 -16.95 1.85
C LEU A 146 -2.53 -16.04 3.01
N VAL A 147 -3.74 -15.48 2.92
CA VAL A 147 -4.29 -14.59 3.95
C VAL A 147 -4.50 -15.33 5.28
N THR A 148 -4.79 -16.62 5.24
CA THR A 148 -5.04 -17.45 6.44
C THR A 148 -3.85 -17.51 7.39
N GLU A 149 -2.63 -17.47 6.87
CA GLU A 149 -1.38 -17.45 7.66
C GLU A 149 -1.12 -16.07 8.28
N ASN A 150 -1.76 -15.03 7.74
CA ASN A 150 -1.47 -13.64 8.02
C ASN A 150 -2.71 -12.85 8.47
N MET A 151 -3.69 -13.55 9.06
CA MET A 151 -4.98 -12.94 9.44
C MET A 151 -4.82 -11.76 10.39
N ARG A 152 -3.81 -11.78 11.27
CA ARG A 152 -3.55 -10.69 12.23
C ARG A 152 -3.20 -9.37 11.54
N PHE A 153 -2.45 -9.44 10.44
CA PHE A 153 -2.09 -8.26 9.63
C PHE A 153 -3.35 -7.61 9.05
N PHE A 154 -4.18 -8.39 8.36
CA PHE A 154 -5.41 -7.89 7.75
C PHE A 154 -6.45 -7.44 8.77
N ASP A 155 -6.57 -8.14 9.90
CA ASP A 155 -7.44 -7.74 11.01
C ASP A 155 -7.07 -6.34 11.54
N TRP A 156 -5.77 -6.06 11.71
CA TRP A 156 -5.32 -4.73 12.11
C TRP A 156 -5.69 -3.67 11.08
N HIS A 157 -5.43 -3.92 9.79
CA HIS A 157 -5.75 -2.94 8.75
C HIS A 157 -7.25 -2.69 8.63
N PHE A 158 -8.10 -3.71 8.65
CA PHE A 158 -9.54 -3.49 8.60
C PHE A 158 -10.06 -2.71 9.81
N LYS A 159 -9.45 -2.89 11.00
CA LYS A 159 -9.86 -2.18 12.23
C LYS A 159 -9.31 -0.76 12.34
N ASN A 160 -8.09 -0.51 11.86
CA ASN A 160 -7.34 0.71 12.18
C ASN A 160 -6.93 1.52 10.94
N ASN A 161 -6.90 0.93 9.74
CA ASN A 161 -6.50 1.60 8.52
C ASN A 161 -7.72 2.13 7.75
N TYR A 162 -8.20 3.31 8.14
CA TYR A 162 -9.33 4.00 7.49
C TYR A 162 -9.04 4.47 6.06
N MET A 163 -7.80 4.34 5.59
CA MET A 163 -7.40 4.74 4.24
C MET A 163 -7.40 3.58 3.25
N LEU A 164 -7.54 2.34 3.74
CA LEU A 164 -7.46 1.15 2.89
C LEU A 164 -8.62 1.13 1.89
N LYS A 165 -8.27 1.12 0.60
CA LYS A 165 -9.22 1.06 -0.51
C LYS A 165 -9.09 -0.23 -1.31
N ASN A 166 -7.86 -0.74 -1.45
CA ASN A 166 -7.57 -1.88 -2.30
C ASN A 166 -6.72 -2.92 -1.57
N VAL A 167 -7.08 -4.19 -1.70
CA VAL A 167 -6.25 -5.34 -1.34
C VAL A 167 -6.08 -6.22 -2.57
N SER A 168 -4.85 -6.52 -2.93
CA SER A 168 -4.51 -7.37 -4.06
C SER A 168 -3.84 -8.63 -3.55
N VAL A 169 -4.40 -9.80 -3.85
CA VAL A 169 -3.87 -11.10 -3.44
C VAL A 169 -3.47 -11.97 -4.62
N LYS A 170 -2.34 -12.67 -4.54
CA LYS A 170 -1.92 -13.54 -5.65
C LYS A 170 -2.77 -14.82 -5.75
N LYS A 171 -3.14 -15.41 -4.60
CA LYS A 171 -3.82 -16.71 -4.53
C LYS A 171 -5.33 -16.55 -4.34
N LEU A 172 -6.12 -17.19 -5.19
CA LEU A 172 -7.58 -17.16 -5.14
C LEU A 172 -8.15 -17.56 -3.76
N GLY A 173 -7.60 -18.62 -3.15
CA GLY A 173 -8.01 -19.10 -1.82
C GLY A 173 -7.89 -18.06 -0.69
N SER A 174 -7.26 -16.91 -0.95
CA SER A 174 -7.17 -15.78 -0.01
C SER A 174 -8.37 -14.83 -0.05
N VAL A 175 -9.17 -14.85 -1.13
CA VAL A 175 -10.26 -13.90 -1.33
C VAL A 175 -11.38 -14.10 -0.32
N LEU A 176 -11.85 -15.34 -0.12
CA LEU A 176 -12.89 -15.66 0.87
C LEU A 176 -12.47 -15.33 2.32
N PRO A 177 -11.27 -15.73 2.80
CA PRO A 177 -10.79 -15.30 4.12
C PRO A 177 -10.76 -13.79 4.32
N LEU A 178 -10.36 -13.01 3.30
CA LEU A 178 -10.39 -11.54 3.38
C LEU A 178 -11.81 -11.01 3.55
N ALA A 179 -12.76 -11.55 2.79
CA ALA A 179 -14.16 -11.16 2.88
C ALA A 179 -14.72 -11.39 4.28
N GLU A 180 -14.43 -12.55 4.86
CA GLU A 180 -14.89 -12.91 6.21
C GLU A 180 -14.28 -12.02 7.29
N LEU A 181 -12.99 -11.66 7.18
CA LEU A 181 -12.36 -10.68 8.08
C LEU A 181 -12.99 -9.30 7.92
N TRP A 182 -13.23 -8.87 6.69
CA TRP A 182 -13.81 -7.56 6.38
C TRP A 182 -15.24 -7.43 6.93
N LYS A 183 -16.10 -8.44 6.72
CA LYS A 183 -17.48 -8.46 7.24
C LYS A 183 -17.55 -8.35 8.75
N LYS A 184 -16.64 -9.01 9.46
CA LYS A 184 -16.56 -8.97 10.93
C LYS A 184 -16.13 -7.60 11.46
N CYS A 185 -15.55 -6.75 10.61
CA CYS A 185 -15.09 -5.43 11.02
C CYS A 185 -16.19 -4.37 10.82
N SER A 186 -16.78 -3.92 11.92
CA SER A 186 -17.80 -2.85 11.92
C SER A 186 -17.28 -1.51 11.39
N LYS A 187 -15.95 -1.29 11.34
CA LYS A 187 -15.33 -0.05 10.86
C LYS A 187 -14.75 -0.12 9.44
N ALA A 188 -14.71 -1.32 8.83
CA ALA A 188 -14.16 -1.45 7.50
C ALA A 188 -14.96 -0.64 6.47
N GLN A 189 -14.25 0.01 5.56
CA GLN A 189 -14.83 0.79 4.47
C GLN A 189 -14.99 -0.08 3.22
N ASN A 190 -15.49 0.50 2.14
CA ASN A 190 -15.55 -0.15 0.84
C ASN A 190 -14.16 -0.65 0.43
N LEU A 191 -14.10 -1.90 0.01
CA LEU A 191 -12.84 -2.57 -0.31
C LEU A 191 -12.91 -3.20 -1.69
N VAL A 192 -11.91 -2.94 -2.51
CA VAL A 192 -11.69 -3.66 -3.77
C VAL A 192 -10.68 -4.77 -3.52
N VAL A 193 -11.07 -6.01 -3.80
CA VAL A 193 -10.18 -7.18 -3.78
C VAL A 193 -9.79 -7.52 -5.21
N GLN A 194 -8.50 -7.50 -5.50
CA GLN A 194 -7.90 -7.91 -6.78
C GLN A 194 -7.22 -9.27 -6.60
N PHE A 195 -7.28 -10.15 -7.61
CA PHE A 195 -6.48 -11.36 -7.61
C PHE A 195 -5.91 -11.74 -8.98
N GLY A 196 -4.81 -12.50 -8.98
CA GLY A 196 -4.04 -12.80 -10.18
C GLY A 196 -4.76 -13.78 -11.11
N ARG A 197 -4.64 -13.55 -12.44
CA ARG A 197 -5.36 -14.25 -13.53
C ARG A 197 -5.07 -15.74 -13.72
N THR A 198 -4.36 -16.42 -12.81
CA THR A 198 -3.96 -17.83 -13.01
C THR A 198 -5.07 -18.86 -12.83
N VAL A 199 -6.34 -18.47 -12.76
CA VAL A 199 -7.43 -19.40 -12.45
C VAL A 199 -8.29 -19.64 -13.69
N HIS A 200 -8.29 -20.88 -14.16
CA HIS A 200 -9.45 -21.43 -14.86
C HIS A 200 -10.69 -21.12 -14.01
N LYS A 201 -11.66 -20.39 -14.56
CA LYS A 201 -12.90 -20.02 -13.86
C LYS A 201 -13.62 -21.30 -13.43
N GLU A 202 -13.37 -21.76 -12.22
CA GLU A 202 -14.24 -22.75 -11.55
C GLU A 202 -15.53 -21.99 -11.21
N GLU A 203 -16.60 -22.25 -11.96
CA GLU A 203 -17.91 -21.59 -11.77
C GLU A 203 -18.39 -21.72 -10.32
N ASP A 204 -18.12 -22.86 -9.69
CA ASP A 204 -18.39 -23.13 -8.27
C ASP A 204 -17.73 -22.10 -7.32
N TYR A 205 -16.56 -21.57 -7.69
CA TYR A 205 -15.88 -20.57 -6.86
C TYR A 205 -16.51 -19.18 -6.99
N ILE A 206 -17.04 -18.84 -8.17
CA ILE A 206 -17.75 -17.57 -8.40
C ILE A 206 -19.02 -17.52 -7.54
N ASP A 207 -19.76 -18.63 -7.45
CA ASP A 207 -20.97 -18.69 -6.64
C ASP A 207 -20.68 -18.64 -5.13
N GLN A 208 -19.56 -19.19 -4.68
CA GLN A 208 -19.08 -18.99 -3.30
C GLN A 208 -18.78 -17.52 -3.01
N LEU A 209 -18.13 -16.81 -3.94
CA LEU A 209 -17.84 -15.38 -3.80
C LEU A 209 -19.12 -14.52 -3.81
N ARG A 210 -20.10 -14.83 -4.67
CA ARG A 210 -21.42 -14.17 -4.64
C ARG A 210 -22.13 -14.40 -3.31
N SER A 211 -22.13 -15.63 -2.82
CA SER A 211 -22.70 -15.99 -1.52
C SER A 211 -21.96 -15.29 -0.37
N ALA A 212 -20.68 -14.99 -0.56
CA ALA A 212 -19.90 -14.18 0.37
C ALA A 212 -20.12 -12.66 0.22
N GLY A 213 -21.06 -12.20 -0.60
CA GLY A 213 -21.45 -10.79 -0.71
C GLY A 213 -20.55 -9.94 -1.61
N PHE A 214 -19.72 -10.56 -2.47
CA PHE A 214 -18.93 -9.81 -3.45
C PHE A 214 -19.79 -9.27 -4.59
N VAL A 215 -19.53 -8.00 -4.96
CA VAL A 215 -20.00 -7.41 -6.20
C VAL A 215 -18.91 -7.49 -7.25
N PHE A 216 -19.19 -8.09 -8.42
CA PHE A 216 -18.21 -8.28 -9.48
C PHE A 216 -18.17 -7.06 -10.41
N SER A 217 -16.98 -6.50 -10.61
CA SER A 217 -16.78 -5.28 -11.43
C SER A 217 -16.89 -5.53 -12.94
N ASP A 218 -16.56 -6.73 -13.43
CA ASP A 218 -16.61 -7.11 -14.87
C ASP A 218 -18.01 -7.06 -15.50
N MET A 219 -19.06 -6.96 -14.69
CA MET A 219 -20.44 -6.76 -15.17
C MET A 219 -20.84 -5.28 -15.27
N ARG A 220 -19.92 -4.35 -15.06
CA ARG A 220 -20.13 -2.91 -15.30
C ARG A 220 -19.08 -2.42 -16.31
N PRO A 221 -19.48 -1.68 -17.36
CA PRO A 221 -18.51 -0.97 -18.17
C PRO A 221 -17.73 0.01 -17.27
N PHE A 222 -16.44 0.17 -17.56
CA PHE A 222 -15.41 0.98 -16.88
C PHE A 222 -15.72 2.50 -16.72
N ALA A 223 -16.97 2.90 -16.64
CA ALA A 223 -17.38 4.28 -16.39
C ALA A 223 -17.46 4.49 -14.89
N ASP A 224 -16.34 4.91 -14.28
CA ASP A 224 -16.23 5.34 -12.89
C ASP A 224 -16.81 4.33 -11.88
N LEU A 225 -15.98 3.80 -10.98
CA LEU A 225 -16.48 3.41 -9.66
C LEU A 225 -16.98 4.69 -8.97
N LYS A 226 -18.12 5.22 -9.43
CA LYS A 226 -18.96 6.15 -8.70
C LYS A 226 -19.26 5.42 -7.41
N HIS A 227 -18.54 5.88 -6.40
CA HIS A 227 -18.85 5.71 -5.01
C HIS A 227 -20.37 5.61 -4.87
N PRO A 228 -20.94 4.51 -4.35
CA PRO A 228 -22.28 4.59 -3.82
C PRO A 228 -22.15 5.58 -2.67
N LEU A 229 -22.56 6.82 -2.92
CA LEU A 229 -22.48 7.89 -1.95
C LEU A 229 -23.51 7.68 -0.83
N ASP A 230 -24.36 6.65 -0.91
CA ASP A 230 -25.51 6.50 -0.02
C ASP A 230 -25.88 5.08 0.44
N GLU A 231 -25.14 4.01 0.13
CA GLU A 231 -25.55 2.67 0.60
C GLU A 231 -24.39 1.82 1.13
N GLU A 232 -24.74 0.96 2.08
CA GLU A 232 -24.01 -0.06 2.85
C GLU A 232 -22.60 -0.45 2.38
N LYS A 233 -21.72 -0.83 3.31
CA LYS A 233 -20.35 -1.30 3.03
C LYS A 233 -20.35 -2.27 1.83
N VAL A 234 -19.55 -1.96 0.81
CA VAL A 234 -19.45 -2.75 -0.42
C VAL A 234 -18.09 -3.42 -0.55
N LEU A 235 -18.09 -4.72 -0.80
CA LEU A 235 -16.92 -5.51 -1.14
C LEU A 235 -16.93 -5.80 -2.65
N THR A 236 -15.98 -5.24 -3.39
CA THR A 236 -15.90 -5.38 -4.85
C THR A 236 -14.79 -6.35 -5.24
N LEU A 237 -15.05 -7.23 -6.19
CA LEU A 237 -14.03 -8.09 -6.80
C LEU A 237 -13.65 -7.56 -8.19
N ASP A 238 -12.36 -7.41 -8.43
CA ASP A 238 -11.79 -6.98 -9.72
C ASP A 238 -10.91 -8.07 -10.34
N LEU A 239 -11.30 -8.48 -11.55
CA LEU A 239 -10.75 -9.62 -12.31
C LEU A 239 -9.74 -9.18 -13.39
N ASN A 240 -9.54 -7.86 -13.59
CA ASN A 240 -8.92 -7.33 -14.81
C ASN A 240 -7.47 -6.90 -14.70
N ARG A 241 -6.80 -7.13 -13.57
CA ARG A 241 -5.37 -6.81 -13.45
C ARG A 241 -4.48 -8.03 -13.57
N GLU A 242 -3.55 -7.97 -14.51
CA GLU A 242 -2.32 -8.75 -14.42
C GLU A 242 -1.56 -8.26 -13.18
N LEU A 243 -1.32 -9.20 -12.26
CA LEU A 243 -0.54 -8.97 -11.06
C LEU A 243 0.77 -9.73 -11.23
N PHE A 244 1.83 -8.99 -11.56
CA PHE A 244 3.24 -9.38 -11.62
C PHE A 244 3.56 -10.61 -12.48
#